data_AF-V4Y1J7-F1
#
_entry.id   AF-V4Y1J7-F1
#
_cell.length_a   1.000
_cell.length_b   1.000
_cell.length_c   1.000
_cell.angle_alpha   90.00
_cell.angle_beta   90.00
_cell.angle_gamma   90.00
#
_symmetry.space_group_name_H-M   'P 1'
#
loop_
_entity.id
_entity.type
_entity.pdbx_description
1 polymer ?
#
loop_
_entity_poly.entity_id
_entity_poly.type
_entity_poly.pdbx_seq_one_letter_code
_entity_poly.pdbx_strand_id
1 'polypeptide(L)'
;MPDDYPIADVPTPDPSYEPGEVVTIQLDGLATNDEPFDNAGIATAYNFASPSNRRSTGPFERFVRMVTGPQYGPMVDHTEATTGPLERDGHTAEQRVTLTGPDGRTVTYTFGLSNDRSGSLDGCWLTDRVLVAES
;
A
#
# COMPACT_ATOMS: atom_id res chain seq x y z
N MET A 1 -16.64 13.22 7.65
CA MET A 1 -16.63 13.52 6.20
C MET A 1 -16.87 12.21 5.48
N PRO A 2 -17.62 12.14 4.36
CA PRO A 2 -17.52 10.95 3.51
C PRO A 2 -16.05 10.74 3.16
N ASP A 3 -15.64 9.48 3.06
CA ASP A 3 -14.32 9.11 2.53
C ASP A 3 -14.22 9.61 1.10
N ASP A 4 -13.70 10.84 0.92
CA ASP A 4 -13.41 11.41 -0.39
C ASP A 4 -12.26 10.59 -0.99
N TYR A 5 -12.63 9.48 -1.62
CA TYR A 5 -11.75 8.68 -2.44
C TYR A 5 -11.88 9.13 -3.91
N PRO A 6 -10.77 9.29 -4.63
CA PRO A 6 -9.40 9.22 -4.12
C PRO A 6 -9.06 10.44 -3.25
N ILE A 7 -8.12 10.25 -2.31
CA ILE A 7 -7.54 11.36 -1.56
C ILE A 7 -6.70 12.18 -2.54
N ALA A 8 -6.96 13.49 -2.59
CA ALA A 8 -6.30 14.41 -3.49
C ALA A 8 -4.82 14.63 -3.12
N ASP A 9 -4.06 15.23 -4.04
CA ASP A 9 -2.67 15.66 -3.85
C ASP A 9 -1.65 14.54 -3.53
N VAL A 10 -2.06 13.29 -3.68
CA VAL A 10 -1.20 12.09 -3.63
C VAL A 10 -1.48 11.19 -4.84
N PRO A 11 -0.55 10.30 -5.23
CA PRO A 11 -0.73 9.43 -6.37
C PRO A 11 -2.04 8.60 -6.33
N THR A 12 -2.61 8.39 -7.51
CA THR A 12 -3.85 7.61 -7.71
C THR A 12 -3.59 6.44 -8.66
N PRO A 13 -4.38 5.35 -8.61
CA PRO A 13 -4.23 4.24 -9.54
C PRO A 13 -4.37 4.65 -11.00
N ASP A 14 -3.54 4.08 -11.86
CA ASP A 14 -3.57 4.24 -13.30
C ASP A 14 -3.36 2.87 -13.97
N PRO A 15 -4.09 2.53 -15.05
CA PRO A 15 -3.97 1.23 -15.73
C PRO A 15 -2.62 1.03 -16.44
N SER A 16 -1.81 2.07 -16.58
CA SER A 16 -0.45 1.97 -17.13
C SER A 16 0.58 1.47 -16.12
N TYR A 17 0.27 1.52 -14.82
CA TYR A 17 1.18 1.03 -13.78
C TYR A 17 1.23 -0.48 -13.73
N GLU A 18 2.44 -1.03 -13.67
CA GLU A 18 2.68 -2.45 -13.43
C GLU A 18 2.63 -2.76 -11.92
N PRO A 19 2.37 -4.01 -11.48
CA PRO A 19 2.14 -4.30 -10.07
C PRO A 19 3.35 -4.01 -9.18
N GLY A 20 4.58 -4.19 -9.69
CA GLY A 20 5.79 -3.81 -8.97
C GLY A 20 5.92 -2.29 -8.81
N GLU A 21 5.47 -1.50 -9.79
CA GLU A 21 5.45 -0.04 -9.71
C GLU A 21 4.44 0.43 -8.66
N VAL A 22 3.26 -0.20 -8.59
CA VAL A 22 2.27 0.06 -7.54
C VAL A 22 2.79 -0.23 -6.13
N VAL A 23 3.60 -1.28 -5.96
CA VAL A 23 4.28 -1.53 -4.68
C VAL A 23 5.28 -0.41 -4.38
N THR A 24 6.14 -0.07 -5.33
CA THR A 24 7.13 1.00 -5.17
C THR A 24 6.50 2.35 -4.82
N ILE A 25 5.43 2.76 -5.50
CA ILE A 25 4.71 4.02 -5.22
C ILE A 25 4.24 4.08 -3.75
N GLN A 26 3.72 2.96 -3.23
CA GLN A 26 3.27 2.90 -1.85
C GLN A 26 4.44 2.94 -0.86
N LEU A 27 5.55 2.25 -1.17
CA LEU A 27 6.75 2.28 -0.34
C LEU A 27 7.34 3.69 -0.29
N ASP A 28 7.53 4.33 -1.44
CA ASP A 28 8.08 5.68 -1.51
C ASP A 28 7.21 6.68 -0.72
N GLY A 29 5.88 6.59 -0.86
CA GLY A 29 4.96 7.42 -0.08
C GLY A 29 5.08 7.17 1.43
N LEU A 30 5.12 5.90 1.85
CA LEU A 30 5.21 5.54 3.27
C LEU A 30 6.55 5.89 3.91
N ALA A 31 7.63 5.99 3.13
CA ALA A 31 8.95 6.42 3.61
C ALA A 31 8.99 7.92 3.97
N THR A 32 8.17 8.73 3.31
CA THR A 32 8.01 10.18 3.57
C THR A 32 6.57 10.48 3.99
N ASN A 33 6.10 9.84 5.06
CA ASN A 33 4.66 9.71 5.33
C ASN A 33 3.94 11.06 5.47
N ASP A 34 4.60 12.11 5.94
CA ASP A 34 4.00 13.41 6.22
C ASP A 34 4.31 14.48 5.16
N GLU A 35 4.80 14.08 3.98
CA GLU A 35 5.05 14.97 2.84
C GLU A 35 4.14 14.62 1.65
N PRO A 36 3.36 15.58 1.09
CA PRO A 36 3.35 17.02 1.39
C PRO A 36 2.42 17.45 2.56
N PHE A 37 1.72 16.52 3.20
CA PHE A 37 0.86 16.77 4.36
C PHE A 37 0.82 15.55 5.27
N ASP A 38 0.36 15.72 6.52
CA ASP A 38 0.26 14.65 7.51
C ASP A 38 -0.45 13.40 6.97
N ASN A 39 0.22 12.24 7.02
CA ASN A 39 -0.25 10.96 6.49
C ASN A 39 -0.45 10.89 4.96
N ALA A 40 0.20 11.74 4.16
CA ALA A 40 0.25 11.63 2.70
C ALA A 40 0.74 10.26 2.20
N GLY A 41 1.70 9.63 2.88
CA GLY A 41 2.16 8.28 2.56
C GLY A 41 1.07 7.22 2.75
N ILE A 42 0.41 7.25 3.91
CA ILE A 42 -0.74 6.39 4.19
C ILE A 42 -1.92 6.70 3.25
N ALA A 43 -2.13 7.96 2.86
CA ALA A 43 -3.13 8.35 1.87
C ALA A 43 -2.84 7.75 0.50
N THR A 44 -1.56 7.71 0.09
CA THR A 44 -1.12 7.01 -1.11
C THR A 44 -1.46 5.53 -1.01
N ALA A 45 -1.08 4.85 0.08
CA ALA A 45 -1.45 3.44 0.30
C ALA A 45 -2.97 3.20 0.28
N TYR A 46 -3.76 4.14 0.84
CA TYR A 46 -5.22 4.08 0.79
C TYR A 46 -5.77 4.23 -0.64
N ASN A 47 -5.17 5.10 -1.45
CA ASN A 47 -5.56 5.27 -2.86
C ASN A 47 -5.36 3.99 -3.69
N PHE A 48 -4.29 3.26 -3.42
CA PHE A 48 -3.95 1.99 -4.07
C PHE A 48 -4.60 0.76 -3.40
N ALA A 49 -5.27 0.91 -2.25
CA ALA A 49 -6.02 -0.18 -1.65
C ALA A 49 -7.27 -0.53 -2.47
N SER A 50 -7.45 -1.81 -2.75
CA SER A 50 -8.61 -2.28 -3.54
C SER A 50 -9.93 -1.94 -2.84
N PRO A 51 -11.05 -1.82 -3.58
CA PRO A 51 -12.35 -1.53 -2.96
C PRO A 51 -12.72 -2.53 -1.84
N SER A 52 -12.35 -3.80 -1.99
CA SER A 52 -12.54 -4.82 -0.95
C SER A 52 -11.64 -4.60 0.25
N ASN A 53 -10.38 -4.23 0.03
CA ASN A 53 -9.44 -3.90 1.10
C ASN A 53 -9.92 -2.69 1.92
N ARG A 54 -10.29 -1.58 1.25
CA ARG A 54 -10.84 -0.38 1.91
C ARG A 54 -12.12 -0.66 2.70
N ARG A 55 -13.04 -1.47 2.15
CA ARG A 55 -14.24 -1.90 2.91
C ARG A 55 -13.90 -2.68 4.17
N SER A 56 -12.84 -3.48 4.14
CA SER A 56 -12.45 -4.35 5.27
C SER A 56 -11.69 -3.59 6.35
N THR A 57 -10.83 -2.66 5.95
CA THR A 57 -9.99 -1.86 6.84
C THR A 57 -10.71 -0.61 7.35
N GLY A 58 -11.68 -0.12 6.58
CA GLY A 58 -12.59 0.96 6.93
C GLY A 58 -12.21 2.32 6.33
N PRO A 59 -12.89 3.39 6.76
CA PRO A 59 -12.62 4.75 6.28
C PRO A 59 -11.18 5.18 6.53
N PHE A 60 -10.72 6.24 5.86
CA PHE A 60 -9.32 6.67 5.90
C PHE A 60 -8.79 6.85 7.34
N GLU A 61 -9.55 7.47 8.24
CA GLU A 61 -9.15 7.63 9.65
C GLU A 61 -8.90 6.28 10.36
N ARG A 62 -9.68 5.24 10.02
CA ARG A 62 -9.49 3.90 10.56
C ARG A 62 -8.32 3.19 9.89
N PHE A 63 -8.11 3.43 8.61
CA PHE A 63 -6.96 2.94 7.87
C PHE A 63 -5.65 3.49 8.46
N VAL A 64 -5.57 4.80 8.72
CA VAL A 64 -4.44 5.45 9.41
C VAL A 64 -4.14 4.74 10.72
N ARG A 65 -5.14 4.60 11.60
CA ARG A 65 -4.96 3.90 12.89
C ARG A 65 -4.47 2.46 12.77
N MET A 66 -4.84 1.77 11.70
CA MET A 66 -4.43 0.40 11.43
C MET A 66 -2.97 0.35 10.96
N VAL A 67 -2.59 1.23 10.01
CA VAL A 67 -1.22 1.29 9.47
C VAL A 67 -0.22 1.77 10.52
N THR A 68 -0.58 2.75 11.36
CA THR A 68 0.27 3.20 12.47
C THR A 68 0.27 2.23 13.66
N GLY A 69 -0.49 1.13 13.59
CA GLY A 69 -0.58 0.13 14.66
C GLY A 69 0.64 -0.80 14.71
N PRO A 70 0.79 -1.64 15.76
CA PRO A 70 1.99 -2.44 15.98
C PRO A 70 2.38 -3.38 14.83
N GLN A 71 1.42 -3.87 14.05
CA GLN A 71 1.64 -4.82 12.97
C GLN A 71 2.27 -4.18 11.72
N TYR A 72 1.85 -2.94 11.41
CA TYR A 72 2.20 -2.25 10.16
C TYR A 72 3.03 -0.98 10.39
N GLY A 73 3.16 -0.53 11.65
CA GLY A 73 3.94 0.65 12.02
C GLY A 73 5.36 0.69 11.45
N PRO A 74 6.10 -0.44 11.35
CA PRO A 74 7.41 -0.45 10.70
C PRO A 74 7.41 -0.05 9.22
N MET A 75 6.25 0.01 8.56
CA MET A 75 6.13 0.54 7.20
C MET A 75 6.20 2.06 7.15
N VAL A 76 5.73 2.74 8.20
CA VAL A 76 5.66 4.20 8.25
C VAL A 76 7.03 4.73 8.63
N ASP A 77 7.53 5.70 7.84
CA ASP A 77 8.86 6.31 7.99
C ASP A 77 9.98 5.26 8.01
N HIS A 78 9.82 4.18 7.25
CA HIS A 78 10.86 3.18 7.09
C HIS A 78 12.10 3.79 6.43
N THR A 79 13.28 3.37 6.86
CA THR A 79 14.55 3.93 6.38
C THR A 79 15.14 3.14 5.22
N GLU A 80 14.74 1.87 5.08
CA GLU A 80 15.19 1.00 3.99
C GLU A 80 14.05 0.09 3.53
N ALA A 81 13.96 -0.12 2.22
CA ALA A 81 13.05 -1.08 1.60
C ALA A 81 13.79 -1.95 0.59
N THR A 82 13.66 -3.27 0.74
CA THR A 82 14.20 -4.26 -0.20
C THR A 82 13.06 -5.09 -0.76
N THR A 83 12.79 -4.94 -2.06
CA THR A 83 11.80 -5.75 -2.77
C THR A 83 12.40 -7.07 -3.23
N GLY A 84 11.69 -8.16 -2.98
CA GLY A 84 11.95 -9.47 -3.59
C GLY A 84 11.44 -9.56 -5.04
N PRO A 85 11.59 -10.73 -5.67
CA PRO A 85 11.04 -10.97 -7.00
C PRO A 85 9.53 -10.77 -7.00
N LEU A 86 9.03 -10.22 -8.11
CA LEU A 86 7.61 -10.08 -8.38
C LEU A 86 7.10 -11.37 -9.03
N GLU A 87 6.15 -12.04 -8.36
CA GLU A 87 5.49 -13.24 -8.87
C GLU A 87 4.14 -12.83 -9.47
N ARG A 88 3.95 -12.99 -10.78
CA ARG A 88 2.71 -12.61 -11.50
C ARG A 88 2.07 -13.84 -12.14
N ASP A 89 0.77 -14.00 -11.91
CA ASP A 89 -0.07 -15.00 -12.58
C ASP A 89 -1.33 -14.31 -13.14
N GLY A 90 -1.32 -14.06 -14.44
CA GLY A 90 -2.38 -13.36 -15.16
C GLY A 90 -2.69 -11.98 -14.57
N HIS A 91 -3.82 -11.91 -13.88
CA HIS A 91 -4.41 -10.71 -13.25
C HIS A 91 -4.09 -10.57 -11.75
N THR A 92 -3.22 -11.42 -11.23
CA THR A 92 -2.77 -11.40 -9.83
C THR A 92 -1.26 -11.29 -9.75
N ALA A 93 -0.76 -10.65 -8.70
CA ALA A 93 0.66 -10.52 -8.44
C ALA A 93 0.94 -10.52 -6.94
N GLU A 94 2.08 -11.08 -6.54
CA GLU A 94 2.59 -11.02 -5.18
C GLU A 94 4.03 -10.53 -5.17
N GLN A 95 4.36 -9.71 -4.18
CA GLN A 95 5.73 -9.25 -3.97
C GLN A 95 6.06 -9.21 -2.48
N ARG A 96 7.18 -9.84 -2.11
CA ARG A 96 7.72 -9.73 -0.76
C ARG A 96 8.55 -8.44 -0.64
N VAL A 97 8.39 -7.74 0.47
CA VAL A 97 9.12 -6.51 0.77
C VAL A 97 9.65 -6.60 2.20
N THR A 98 10.95 -6.44 2.35
CA THR A 98 11.60 -6.34 3.66
C THR A 98 11.88 -4.88 3.97
N LEU A 99 11.32 -4.39 5.08
CA LEU A 99 11.44 -3.00 5.52
C LEU A 99 12.23 -2.91 6.81
N THR A 100 13.09 -1.90 6.93
CA THR A 100 13.70 -1.50 8.19
C THR A 100 12.96 -0.26 8.68
N GLY A 101 12.23 -0.41 9.80
CA GLY A 101 11.50 0.70 10.42
C GLY A 101 12.43 1.72 11.09
N PRO A 102 11.89 2.87 11.54
CA PRO A 102 12.69 3.97 12.11
C PRO A 102 13.41 3.60 13.42
N ASP A 103 13.00 2.52 14.08
CA ASP A 103 13.66 1.97 15.27
C ASP A 103 14.75 0.92 14.95
N GLY A 104 15.05 0.72 13.66
CA GLY A 104 16.02 -0.25 13.17
C GLY A 104 15.53 -1.69 13.14
N ARG A 105 14.26 -1.96 13.48
CA ARG A 105 13.71 -3.32 13.37
C ARG A 105 13.32 -3.62 11.92
N THR A 106 13.71 -4.81 11.48
CA THR A 106 13.37 -5.29 10.14
C THR A 106 12.14 -6.20 10.18
N VAL A 107 11.20 -5.98 9.26
CA VAL A 107 9.99 -6.80 9.09
C VAL A 107 9.78 -7.09 7.60
N THR A 108 9.41 -8.32 7.27
CA THR A 108 9.05 -8.69 5.90
C THR A 108 7.53 -8.77 5.75
N TYR A 109 7.02 -8.19 4.67
CA TYR A 109 5.63 -8.21 4.28
C TYR A 109 5.46 -8.85 2.91
N THR A 110 4.29 -9.44 2.65
CA THR A 110 3.87 -9.89 1.33
C THR A 110 2.70 -9.04 0.86
N PHE A 111 2.90 -8.28 -0.20
CA PHE A 111 1.87 -7.52 -0.89
C PHE A 111 1.18 -8.43 -1.90
N GLY A 112 -0.15 -8.54 -1.82
CA GLY A 112 -0.96 -9.20 -2.83
C GLY A 112 -1.79 -8.19 -3.60
N LEU A 113 -1.66 -8.20 -4.92
CA LEU A 113 -2.32 -7.28 -5.83
C LEU A 113 -3.11 -8.03 -6.90
N SER A 114 -4.11 -7.35 -7.43
CA SER A 114 -4.80 -7.79 -8.64
C SER A 114 -5.25 -6.59 -9.48
N ASN A 115 -5.58 -6.81 -10.76
CA ASN A 115 -6.09 -5.75 -11.65
C ASN A 115 -7.44 -6.05 -12.32
N ASP A 116 -7.93 -7.29 -12.27
CA ASP A 116 -9.25 -7.64 -12.82
C ASP A 116 -10.35 -7.31 -11.79
N ARG A 117 -11.21 -6.33 -12.09
CA ARG A 117 -12.35 -5.94 -11.24
C ARG A 117 -13.37 -5.12 -12.01
N SER A 118 -14.63 -5.19 -11.62
CA SER A 118 -15.64 -4.26 -12.17
C SER A 118 -15.47 -2.83 -11.65
N GLY A 119 -15.78 -1.85 -12.48
CA GLY A 119 -15.94 -0.44 -12.08
C GLY A 119 -14.88 0.48 -12.69
N SER A 120 -14.77 1.70 -12.16
CA SER A 120 -13.87 2.74 -12.69
C SER A 120 -12.37 2.45 -12.49
N LEU A 121 -12.03 1.45 -11.68
CA LEU A 121 -10.66 1.01 -11.40
C LEU A 121 -10.31 -0.31 -12.11
N ASP A 122 -11.14 -0.75 -13.07
CA ASP A 122 -10.81 -1.91 -13.90
C ASP A 122 -9.48 -1.69 -14.64
N GLY A 123 -8.67 -2.75 -14.73
CA GLY A 123 -7.32 -2.71 -15.30
C GLY A 123 -6.24 -2.05 -14.42
N CYS A 124 -6.60 -1.37 -13.33
CA CYS A 124 -5.63 -0.80 -12.39
C CYS A 124 -5.17 -1.85 -11.38
N TRP A 125 -3.85 -2.02 -11.21
CA TRP A 125 -3.31 -2.82 -10.13
C TRP A 125 -3.56 -2.14 -8.78
N LEU A 126 -4.15 -2.89 -7.85
CA LEU A 126 -4.46 -2.42 -6.49
C LEU A 126 -4.05 -3.47 -5.47
N THR A 127 -3.70 -3.03 -4.27
CA THR A 127 -3.35 -3.90 -3.15
C THR A 127 -4.60 -4.44 -2.48
N ASP A 128 -4.79 -5.75 -2.58
CA ASP A 128 -5.89 -6.48 -1.95
C ASP A 128 -5.57 -6.87 -0.51
N ARG A 129 -4.30 -7.16 -0.22
CA ARG A 129 -3.84 -7.59 1.10
C ARG A 129 -2.36 -7.28 1.31
N VAL A 130 -2.01 -7.07 2.58
CA VAL A 130 -0.61 -7.06 3.03
C VAL A 130 -0.50 -7.93 4.27
N LEU A 131 0.31 -8.98 4.18
CA LEU A 131 0.49 -9.97 5.25
C LEU A 131 1.90 -9.85 5.80
N VAL A 132 2.05 -9.95 7.12
CA VAL A 132 3.38 -10.13 7.74
C VAL A 132 3.86 -11.52 7.36
N ALA A 133 5.08 -11.60 6.82
CA ALA A 133 5.74 -12.87 6.63
C ALA A 133 6.25 -13.36 7.99
N GLU A 134 5.71 -14.48 8.48
CA GLU A 134 6.28 -15.20 9.60
C GLU A 134 7.73 -15.59 9.24
N SER A 135 8.66 -15.39 10.19
CA SER A 135 10.07 -15.78 10.06
C SER A 135 10.27 -17.29 10.21
#